data_AF-A0A4R8WND4-F1
#
_entry.id   AF-A0A4R8WND4-F1
#
_cell.length_a   1.000
_cell.length_b   1.000
_cell.length_c   1.000
_cell.angle_alpha   90.00
_cell.angle_beta   90.00
_cell.angle_gamma   90.00
#
_symmetry.space_group_name_H-M   'P 1'
#
loop_
_entity.id
_entity.type
_entity.pdbx_description
1 polymer ?
#
loop_
_entity_poly.entity_id
_entity_poly.type
_entity_poly.pdbx_seq_one_letter_code
_entity_poly.pdbx_strand_id
1 'polypeptide(L)' 'METSSDQVRVEEIPSYSQPADLAQVLDLAAAQGGFVELTFPEAGRYPFVSHVMSDAEKGARGVLAATP' A
#
# COMPACT_ATOMS: atom_id res chain seq x y z
N MET A 1 -26.17 48.60 -12.86
CA MET A 1 -24.77 48.41 -13.30
C MET A 1 -24.37 47.03 -12.82
N GLU A 2 -24.80 46.03 -13.58
CA GLU A 2 -24.47 44.61 -13.37
C GLU A 2 -23.40 44.26 -14.39
N THR A 3 -22.20 43.94 -13.94
CA THR A 3 -21.28 43.11 -14.73
C THR A 3 -20.55 42.15 -13.80
N SER A 4 -21.11 40.94 -13.76
CA SER A 4 -20.43 39.64 -13.74
C SER A 4 -19.32 39.45 -12.70
N SER A 5 -19.72 38.94 -11.53
CA SER A 5 -18.85 38.13 -10.69
C SER A 5 -18.46 36.88 -11.46
N ASP A 6 -17.18 36.82 -11.83
CA ASP A 6 -16.53 35.67 -12.43
C ASP A 6 -16.65 34.47 -11.47
N GLN A 7 -17.45 33.49 -11.87
CA GLN A 7 -17.69 32.28 -11.11
C GLN A 7 -16.41 31.45 -11.13
N VAL A 8 -15.68 31.44 -10.02
CA VAL A 8 -14.63 30.45 -9.75
C VAL A 8 -15.27 29.08 -9.87
N ARG A 9 -15.01 28.39 -10.99
CA ARG A 9 -15.32 26.97 -11.14
C ARG A 9 -14.49 26.22 -10.11
N VAL A 10 -15.15 25.77 -9.05
CA VAL A 10 -14.64 24.71 -8.19
C VAL A 10 -14.62 23.47 -9.07
N GLU A 11 -13.48 23.19 -9.70
CA GLU A 11 -13.26 21.89 -10.30
C GLU A 11 -13.22 20.89 -9.14
N GLU A 12 -14.13 19.91 -9.18
CA GLU A 12 -14.16 18.80 -8.25
C GLU A 12 -12.80 18.11 -8.32
N ILE A 13 -11.93 18.38 -7.35
CA ILE A 13 -10.64 17.72 -7.23
C ILE A 13 -10.99 16.24 -7.07
N PRO A 14 -10.59 15.35 -8.00
CA PRO A 14 -10.93 13.95 -7.87
C PRO A 14 -10.34 13.48 -6.56
N SER A 15 -11.22 13.11 -5.63
CA SER A 15 -10.83 12.36 -4.46
C SER A 15 -10.39 11.01 -5.00
N TYR A 16 -9.10 10.88 -5.29
CA TYR A 16 -8.50 9.56 -5.21
C TYR A 16 -8.77 9.14 -3.77
N SER A 17 -9.71 8.20 -3.62
CA SER A 17 -9.63 7.26 -2.52
C SER A 17 -8.24 6.66 -2.65
N GLN A 18 -7.26 7.30 -1.99
CA GLN A 18 -5.99 6.67 -1.74
C GLN A 18 -6.42 5.40 -1.02
N PRO A 19 -6.23 4.19 -1.59
CA PRO A 19 -6.32 3.01 -0.75
C PRO A 19 -5.40 3.35 0.42
N ALA A 20 -5.94 3.27 1.64
CA ALA A 20 -5.39 3.87 2.84
C ALA A 20 -3.85 3.80 2.84
N ASP A 21 -3.18 4.78 3.45
CA ASP A 21 -1.74 4.73 3.72
C ASP A 21 -1.40 3.48 4.57
N LEU A 22 -1.44 2.30 3.95
CA LEU A 22 -1.28 1.00 4.54
C LEU A 22 0.22 0.78 4.61
N ALA A 23 0.70 0.49 5.82
CA ALA A 23 2.11 0.18 6.02
C ALA A 23 2.49 -1.04 5.18
N GLN A 24 3.53 -0.91 4.35
CA GLN A 24 4.11 -2.03 3.59
C GLN A 24 4.97 -2.96 4.47
N VAL A 25 5.14 -2.60 5.74
CA VAL A 25 6.03 -3.25 6.68
C VAL A 25 5.31 -3.39 8.02
N LEU A 26 5.35 -4.60 8.58
CA LEU A 26 4.88 -4.89 9.93
C LEU A 26 6.09 -5.29 10.78
N ASP A 27 6.40 -4.50 11.79
CA ASP A 27 7.46 -4.85 12.75
C ASP A 27 6.89 -5.79 13.82
N LEU A 28 7.67 -6.83 14.15
CA LEU A 28 7.30 -7.85 15.12
C LEU A 28 8.49 -8.13 16.03
N ALA A 29 8.30 -7.92 17.33
CA ALA A 29 9.25 -8.36 18.33
C ALA A 29 9.23 -9.89 18.49
N ALA A 30 10.21 -10.43 19.21
CA ALA A 30 10.26 -11.85 19.54
C ALA A 30 8.95 -12.31 20.20
N ALA A 31 8.38 -13.42 19.70
CA ALA A 31 7.08 -13.98 20.11
C ALA A 31 5.85 -13.09 19.84
N GLN A 32 6.00 -11.97 19.13
CA GLN A 32 4.86 -11.18 18.67
C GLN A 32 4.26 -11.80 17.40
N GLY A 33 2.93 -11.92 17.37
CA GLY A 33 2.18 -12.22 16.16
C GLY A 33 1.53 -10.98 15.57
N GLY A 34 1.18 -11.05 14.28
CA GLY A 34 0.41 -10.01 13.61
C GLY A 34 -0.21 -10.53 12.33
N PHE A 35 -1.14 -9.78 11.76
CA PHE A 35 -1.77 -10.07 10.48
C PHE A 35 -1.78 -8.81 9.63
N VAL A 36 -1.87 -8.99 8.31
CA VAL A 36 -2.00 -7.90 7.34
C VAL A 36 -3.17 -8.22 6.41
N GLU A 37 -3.93 -7.19 6.05
CA GLU A 37 -4.92 -7.27 4.98
C GLU A 37 -4.27 -6.76 3.70
N LEU A 38 -4.30 -7.59 2.65
CA LEU A 38 -3.68 -7.28 1.38
C LEU A 38 -4.57 -7.71 0.22
N THR A 39 -4.56 -6.90 -0.83
CA THR A 39 -5.25 -7.19 -2.10
C THR A 39 -4.21 -7.19 -3.20
N PHE A 40 -4.13 -8.28 -3.98
CA PHE A 40 -3.31 -8.34 -5.18
C PHE A 40 -4.08 -7.75 -6.35
N PRO A 41 -3.58 -6.68 -7.00
CA PRO A 41 -4.28 -6.06 -8.12
C PRO A 41 -4.20 -6.91 -9.41
N GLU A 42 -3.17 -7.76 -9.53
CA GLU A 42 -2.88 -8.55 -10.72
C GLU A 42 -2.34 -9.94 -10.34
N ALA A 43 -2.45 -10.90 -11.25
CA ALA A 43 -1.79 -12.19 -11.10
C ALA A 43 -0.26 -12.03 -11.24
N GLY A 44 0.51 -12.71 -10.42
CA GLY A 44 1.96 -12.50 -10.39
C GLY A 44 2.68 -13.14 -9.21
N ARG A 45 3.96 -12.77 -9.06
CA ARG A 45 4.86 -13.23 -8.01
C ARG A 45 5.38 -12.04 -7.22
N TYR A 46 4.97 -11.94 -5.96
CA TYR A 46 5.27 -10.80 -5.09
C TYR A 46 6.27 -11.24 -4.01
N PRO A 47 7.52 -10.73 -4.03
CA PRO A 47 8.49 -11.05 -3.00
C PRO A 47 8.11 -10.36 -1.68
N PHE A 48 8.36 -11.02 -0.56
CA PHE A 48 8.36 -10.42 0.76
C PHE A 48 9.63 -10.81 1.50
N VAL A 49 10.10 -9.94 2.38
CA VAL A 49 11.42 -10.05 2.99
C VAL A 49 11.43 -9.44 4.38
N SER A 50 12.23 -10.01 5.27
CA SER A 50 12.61 -9.30 6.50
C SER A 50 13.51 -8.12 6.16
N HIS A 51 13.18 -6.92 6.64
CA HIS A 51 14.05 -5.75 6.47
C HIS A 51 15.33 -5.81 7.31
N VAL A 52 15.47 -6.80 8.19
CA VAL A 52 16.76 -7.21 8.74
C VAL A 52 17.47 -8.08 7.70
N MET A 53 18.29 -7.45 6.84
CA MET A 53 18.83 -8.11 5.65
C MET A 53 19.68 -9.35 5.94
N SER A 54 20.36 -9.41 7.08
CA SER A 54 21.09 -10.61 7.51
C SER A 54 20.19 -11.82 7.70
N ASP A 55 18.92 -11.60 8.09
CA ASP A 55 17.96 -12.67 8.26
C ASP A 55 17.32 -13.03 6.92
N ALA A 56 17.09 -12.05 6.05
CA ALA A 56 16.68 -12.28 4.68
C ALA A 56 17.67 -13.18 3.91
N GLU A 57 18.96 -12.94 4.08
CA GLU A 57 20.04 -13.78 3.53
C GLU A 57 20.00 -15.21 4.09
N LYS A 58 19.68 -15.36 5.38
CA LYS A 58 19.50 -16.65 6.05
C LYS A 58 18.17 -17.35 5.71
N GLY A 59 17.31 -16.72 4.90
CA GLY A 59 16.08 -17.34 4.39
C GLY A 59 14.78 -16.73 4.90
N ALA A 60 14.81 -15.64 5.68
CA ALA A 60 13.61 -14.88 6.09
C ALA A 60 13.05 -14.04 4.91
N ARG A 61 12.74 -14.71 3.80
CA ARG A 61 12.17 -14.15 2.58
C ARG A 61 11.35 -15.20 1.86
N GLY A 62 10.36 -14.77 1.10
CA GLY A 62 9.49 -15.67 0.34
C GLY A 62 8.84 -14.98 -0.83
N VAL A 63 7.97 -15.72 -1.52
CA VAL A 63 7.18 -15.21 -2.65
C VAL A 63 5.73 -15.62 -2.46
N LEU A 64 4.84 -14.64 -2.59
CA LEU A 64 3.41 -14.87 -2.73
C LEU A 64 3.11 -15.03 -4.22
N ALA A 65 2.42 -16.12 -4.58
CA ALA A 65 1.97 -16.37 -5.94
C ALA A 65 0.48 -16.05 -6.04
N ALA A 66 0.13 -14.99 -6.77
CA ALA A 66 -1.24 -14.63 -7.08
C ALA A 66 -1.64 -15.27 -8.42
N THR A 67 -2.67 -16.10 -8.39
CA THR A 67 -3.26 -16.73 -9.59
C THR A 67 -4.49 -15.93 -10.05
N PRO A 68 -4.83 -15.97 -11.37
CA PRO A 68 -6.06 -15.38 -11.88
C PRO A 68 -7.33 -15.95 -11.23
#